data_AF-X0LKT3-F1
#
_entry.id   AF-X0LKT3-F1
#
_cell.length_a   1.000
_cell.length_b   1.000
_cell.length_c   1.000
_cell.angle_alpha   90.00
_cell.angle_beta   90.00
_cell.angle_gamma   90.00
#
_symmetry.space_group_name_H-M   'P 1'
#
loop_
_entity.id
_entity.type
_entity.pdbx_description
1 polymer ?
#
loop_
_entity_poly.entity_id
_entity_poly.type
_entity_poly.pdbx_seq_one_letter_code
_entity_poly.pdbx_strand_id
1 'polypeptide(L)'
;MVGLAAAETSNPKKSLPVAVKQVFWRISLFYILSILLIGLLVPYNEPRLLGAKYGSDAAASPFVIAIEMSGSDVLPDIMNAVILISLISVGNTAVYAASRTLAALAEQSLAPKVFAYIDRTGRPLVAIICCGLLGLLAFTANSKIHNEIFNWLLAISGLSTLFTWSSICICHIRFRRAWRLSGYNVSQLAFRSQVGVWGSWVALAAYGTVLVLQIWVAISPIQPEGEDPLTTPERFKNFFLQILTIPIIFLFYFTHKTWVGTKVVRDKDIDINTGRRYLHVWNEEEEQARKKWPLWKRVYNYLC
;
A
#
# COMPACT_ATOMS: atom_id res chain seq x y z
N MET A 1 -7.20 0.58 1.55
CA MET A 1 -8.20 1.64 1.21
C MET A 1 -9.42 1.11 0.51
N VAL A 2 -9.31 0.58 -0.71
CA VAL A 2 -10.50 0.15 -1.47
C VAL A 2 -11.33 -0.90 -0.71
N GLY A 3 -10.67 -1.82 0.00
CA GLY A 3 -11.37 -2.80 0.86
C GLY A 3 -12.11 -2.19 2.07
N LEU A 4 -11.54 -1.16 2.72
CA LEU A 4 -12.22 -0.45 3.81
C LEU A 4 -13.42 0.35 3.27
N ALA A 5 -13.21 1.08 2.17
CA ALA A 5 -14.28 1.83 1.52
C ALA A 5 -15.40 0.91 1.00
N ALA A 6 -15.07 -0.33 0.60
CA ALA A 6 -16.06 -1.31 0.19
C ALA A 6 -17.03 -1.69 1.32
N ALA A 7 -16.58 -1.68 2.59
CA ALA A 7 -17.44 -1.96 3.73
C ALA A 7 -18.48 -0.82 3.95
N GLU A 8 -18.08 0.41 3.68
CA GLU A 8 -18.91 1.62 3.81
C GLU A 8 -19.75 1.92 2.54
N THR A 9 -19.49 1.24 1.42
CA THR A 9 -20.21 1.47 0.16
C THR A 9 -21.58 0.80 0.16
N SER A 10 -22.61 1.46 -0.40
CA SER A 10 -23.98 0.93 -0.48
C SER A 10 -24.12 -0.31 -1.38
N ASN A 11 -23.43 -0.32 -2.52
CA ASN A 11 -23.40 -1.47 -3.46
C ASN A 11 -21.96 -1.81 -3.90
N PRO A 12 -21.17 -2.47 -3.04
CA PRO A 12 -19.80 -2.85 -3.35
C PRO A 12 -19.72 -3.84 -4.51
N LYS A 13 -20.74 -4.68 -4.76
CA LYS A 13 -20.74 -5.65 -5.86
C LYS A 13 -20.57 -4.98 -7.23
N LYS A 14 -21.21 -3.82 -7.43
CA LYS A 14 -21.11 -3.06 -8.69
C LYS A 14 -19.99 -2.04 -8.67
N SER A 15 -19.84 -1.31 -7.58
CA SER A 15 -18.89 -0.19 -7.52
C SER A 15 -17.44 -0.65 -7.38
N LEU A 16 -17.17 -1.72 -6.63
CA LEU A 16 -15.81 -2.18 -6.37
C LEU A 16 -15.08 -2.66 -7.62
N PRO A 17 -15.65 -3.53 -8.48
CA PRO A 17 -14.94 -4.04 -9.65
C PRO A 17 -14.64 -2.92 -10.67
N VAL A 18 -15.59 -2.00 -10.86
CA VAL A 18 -15.43 -0.85 -11.77
C VAL A 18 -14.34 0.09 -11.24
N ALA A 19 -14.39 0.44 -9.95
CA ALA A 19 -13.42 1.34 -9.35
C ALA A 19 -12.00 0.77 -9.41
N VAL A 20 -11.81 -0.52 -9.09
CA VAL A 20 -10.48 -1.16 -9.12
C VAL A 20 -9.85 -1.08 -10.50
N LYS A 21 -10.61 -1.35 -11.57
CA LYS A 21 -10.10 -1.33 -12.94
C LYS A 21 -9.84 0.07 -13.47
N GLN A 22 -10.76 1.00 -13.20
CA GLN A 22 -10.57 2.41 -13.56
C GLN A 22 -9.33 2.98 -12.87
N VAL A 23 -9.14 2.71 -11.58
CA VAL A 23 -7.97 3.16 -10.84
C VAL A 23 -6.69 2.53 -11.41
N PHE A 24 -6.68 1.24 -11.74
CA PHE A 24 -5.54 0.58 -12.37
C PHE A 24 -5.11 1.26 -13.67
N TRP A 25 -6.04 1.44 -14.61
CA TRP A 25 -5.74 2.07 -15.90
C TRP A 25 -5.37 3.54 -15.77
N ARG A 26 -6.06 4.26 -14.89
CA ARG A 26 -5.78 5.68 -14.65
C ARG A 26 -4.38 5.88 -14.08
N ILE A 27 -4.00 5.10 -13.05
CA ILE A 27 -2.66 5.16 -12.47
C ILE A 27 -1.61 4.74 -13.50
N SER A 28 -1.82 3.62 -14.20
CA SER A 28 -0.86 3.11 -15.17
C SER A 28 -0.60 4.12 -16.30
N LEU A 29 -1.67 4.68 -16.88
CA LEU A 29 -1.56 5.67 -17.95
C LEU A 29 -0.82 6.92 -17.47
N PHE A 30 -1.25 7.52 -16.36
CA PHE A 30 -0.63 8.75 -15.87
C PHE A 30 0.81 8.51 -15.41
N TYR A 31 1.12 7.39 -14.75
CA TYR A 31 2.48 7.12 -14.30
C TYR A 31 3.43 6.86 -15.46
N ILE A 32 3.04 6.00 -16.42
CA ILE A 32 3.87 5.70 -17.59
C ILE A 32 4.08 6.96 -18.42
N LEU A 33 3.00 7.71 -18.68
CA LEU A 33 3.09 8.95 -19.47
C LEU A 33 3.95 9.99 -18.76
N SER A 34 3.74 10.22 -17.47
CA SER A 34 4.52 11.20 -16.71
C SER A 34 6.00 10.81 -16.62
N ILE A 35 6.33 9.55 -16.37
CA ILE A 35 7.72 9.06 -16.34
C ILE A 35 8.36 9.18 -17.73
N LEU A 36 7.62 8.87 -18.79
CA LEU A 36 8.10 9.03 -20.16
C LEU A 36 8.41 10.50 -20.47
N LEU A 37 7.50 11.42 -20.14
CA LEU A 37 7.72 12.85 -20.36
C LEU A 37 8.90 13.38 -19.54
N ILE A 38 9.01 13.01 -18.26
CA ILE A 38 10.16 13.38 -17.43
C ILE A 38 11.46 12.81 -18.00
N GLY A 39 11.47 11.54 -18.41
CA GLY A 39 12.66 10.89 -18.97
C GLY A 39 13.13 11.51 -20.29
N LEU A 40 12.25 12.20 -21.02
CA LEU A 40 12.59 12.97 -22.22
C LEU A 40 13.03 14.41 -21.89
N LEU A 41 12.55 14.98 -20.79
CA LEU A 41 12.79 16.39 -20.43
C LEU A 41 14.01 16.57 -19.50
N VAL A 42 14.23 15.63 -18.57
CA VAL A 42 15.28 15.73 -17.56
C VAL A 42 16.36 14.69 -17.85
N PRO A 43 17.63 15.12 -18.02
CA PRO A 43 18.71 14.20 -18.29
C PRO A 43 19.01 13.34 -17.06
N TYR A 44 19.31 12.05 -17.26
CA TYR A 44 19.50 11.08 -16.18
C TYR A 44 20.71 11.38 -15.28
N ASN A 45 21.64 12.23 -15.74
CA ASN A 45 22.84 12.65 -15.05
C ASN A 45 22.67 14.02 -14.35
N GLU A 46 21.45 14.55 -14.24
CA GLU A 46 21.19 15.82 -13.56
C GLU A 46 21.64 15.73 -12.08
N PRO A 47 22.56 16.59 -11.61
CA PRO A 47 23.11 16.51 -10.25
C PRO A 47 22.05 16.63 -9.16
N ARG A 48 20.95 17.35 -9.41
CA ARG A 48 19.81 17.50 -8.48
C ARG A 48 19.03 16.19 -8.29
N LEU A 49 19.01 15.32 -9.31
CA LEU A 49 18.44 13.97 -9.18
C LEU A 49 19.34 13.05 -8.35
N LEU A 50 20.66 13.17 -8.52
CA LEU A 50 21.68 12.34 -7.86
C LEU A 50 21.96 12.77 -6.41
N GLY A 51 21.92 14.09 -6.15
CA GLY A 51 22.06 14.69 -4.82
C GLY A 51 20.85 14.45 -3.92
N ALA A 52 19.70 14.10 -4.49
CA ALA A 52 18.50 13.66 -3.79
C ALA A 52 18.63 12.21 -3.27
N LYS A 53 19.83 11.81 -2.86
CA LYS A 53 20.18 10.47 -2.37
C LYS A 53 19.13 9.92 -1.40
N TYR A 54 18.45 10.79 -0.66
CA TYR A 54 17.27 10.44 0.12
C TYR A 54 16.17 11.53 0.23
N GLY A 55 15.73 12.11 -0.88
CA GLY A 55 14.34 12.57 -1.10
C GLY A 55 13.62 13.45 -0.06
N SER A 56 14.30 14.27 0.72
CA SER A 56 13.66 15.20 1.67
C SER A 56 13.34 16.57 1.08
N ASP A 57 13.97 16.92 -0.05
CA ASP A 57 13.85 18.24 -0.65
C ASP A 57 12.85 18.23 -1.80
N ALA A 58 11.75 18.98 -1.65
CA ALA A 58 10.72 19.09 -2.70
C ALA A 58 11.29 19.70 -3.99
N ALA A 59 12.35 20.51 -3.88
CA ALA A 59 13.08 21.09 -5.01
C ALA A 59 13.80 20.04 -5.88
N ALA A 60 14.04 18.84 -5.36
CA ALA A 60 14.63 17.74 -6.12
C ALA A 60 13.59 16.93 -6.93
N SER A 61 12.31 17.32 -6.90
CA SER A 61 11.26 16.65 -7.68
C SER A 61 11.57 16.76 -9.19
N PRO A 62 11.62 15.65 -9.94
CA PRO A 62 11.88 15.67 -11.38
C PRO A 62 10.87 16.53 -12.17
N PHE A 63 9.63 16.65 -11.69
CA PHE A 63 8.63 17.53 -12.27
C PHE A 63 8.97 19.01 -12.10
N VAL A 64 9.50 19.39 -10.93
CA VAL A 64 9.92 20.76 -10.64
C VAL A 64 11.17 21.09 -11.45
N ILE A 65 12.15 20.19 -11.48
CA ILE A 65 13.37 20.33 -12.28
C ILE A 65 13.05 20.53 -13.78
N ALA A 66 12.17 19.71 -14.35
CA ALA A 66 11.77 19.82 -15.76
C ALA A 66 11.18 21.21 -16.09
N ILE A 67 10.43 21.79 -15.16
CA ILE A 67 9.77 23.08 -15.33
C ILE A 67 10.73 24.24 -15.11
N GLU A 68 11.63 24.16 -14.13
CA GLU A 68 12.69 25.15 -13.95
C GLU A 68 13.62 25.19 -15.17
N MET A 69 13.96 24.04 -15.74
CA MET A 69 14.74 23.96 -16.98
C MET A 69 14.04 24.57 -18.20
N SER A 70 12.70 24.71 -18.17
CA SER A 70 11.95 25.39 -19.22
C SER A 70 12.05 26.93 -19.16
N GLY A 71 12.70 27.48 -18.12
CA GLY A 71 12.93 28.91 -17.95
C GLY A 71 11.71 29.68 -17.43
N SER A 72 10.77 29.00 -16.78
CA SER A 72 9.59 29.64 -16.21
C SER A 72 9.74 29.86 -14.72
N ASP A 73 9.62 31.12 -14.28
CA ASP A 73 9.83 31.50 -12.88
C ASP A 73 8.62 31.17 -11.97
N VAL A 74 7.40 31.12 -12.52
CA VAL A 74 6.16 30.99 -11.73
C VAL A 74 5.64 29.56 -11.65
N LEU A 75 5.87 28.76 -12.70
CA LEU A 75 5.36 27.39 -12.78
C LEU A 75 5.93 26.45 -11.69
N PRO A 76 7.20 26.56 -11.23
CA PRO A 76 7.72 25.75 -10.12
C PRO A 76 6.91 25.92 -8.82
N ASP A 77 6.54 27.16 -8.48
CA ASP A 77 5.76 27.47 -7.27
C ASP A 77 4.35 26.89 -7.35
N ILE A 78 3.70 26.99 -8.51
CA ILE A 78 2.39 26.37 -8.75
C ILE A 78 2.49 24.85 -8.57
N MET A 79 3.53 24.22 -9.10
CA MET A 79 3.73 22.79 -8.94
C MET A 79 3.98 22.38 -7.49
N ASN A 80 4.80 23.13 -6.76
CA ASN A 80 5.01 22.90 -5.34
C ASN A 80 3.70 23.03 -4.54
N ALA A 81 2.84 24.00 -4.86
CA ALA A 81 1.52 24.12 -4.26
C ALA A 81 0.62 22.90 -4.55
N VAL A 82 0.62 22.40 -5.79
CA VAL A 82 -0.12 21.18 -6.17
C VAL A 82 0.41 19.94 -5.44
N ILE A 83 1.73 19.81 -5.31
CA ILE A 83 2.37 18.74 -4.54
C ILE A 83 1.93 18.82 -3.08
N LEU A 84 1.93 20.01 -2.47
CA LEU A 84 1.51 20.21 -1.08
C LEU A 84 0.05 19.79 -0.85
N ILE A 85 -0.87 20.22 -1.71
CA ILE A 85 -2.29 19.82 -1.65
C ILE A 85 -2.41 18.29 -1.77
N SER A 86 -1.63 17.68 -2.66
CA SER A 86 -1.62 16.23 -2.85
C SER A 86 -1.12 15.50 -1.61
N LEU A 87 -0.06 15.98 -0.97
CA LEU A 87 0.49 15.42 0.28
C LEU A 87 -0.51 15.50 1.43
N ILE A 88 -1.21 16.64 1.59
CA ILE A 88 -2.26 16.80 2.61
C ILE A 88 -3.38 15.76 2.39
N SER A 89 -3.79 15.55 1.13
CA SER A 89 -4.81 14.56 0.77
C SER A 89 -4.40 13.12 1.10
N VAL A 90 -3.15 12.76 0.79
CA VAL A 90 -2.58 11.44 1.13
C VAL A 90 -2.49 11.27 2.65
N GLY A 91 -2.06 12.30 3.38
CA GLY A 91 -1.99 12.31 4.85
C GLY A 91 -3.35 12.05 5.49
N ASN A 92 -4.40 12.76 5.06
CA ASN A 92 -5.76 12.54 5.55
C ASN A 92 -6.25 11.10 5.29
N THR A 93 -5.95 10.58 4.09
CA THR A 93 -6.30 9.20 3.72
C THR A 93 -5.57 8.17 4.57
N ALA A 94 -4.30 8.40 4.90
CA ALA A 94 -3.50 7.52 5.76
C ALA A 94 -4.05 7.47 7.20
N VAL A 95 -4.39 8.63 7.78
CA VAL A 95 -5.01 8.70 9.12
C VAL A 95 -6.38 8.01 9.14
N TYR A 96 -7.20 8.22 8.11
CA TYR A 96 -8.48 7.52 7.94
C TYR A 96 -8.28 5.99 7.92
N ALA A 97 -7.27 5.50 7.18
CA ALA A 97 -7.00 4.08 7.02
C ALA A 97 -6.53 3.41 8.30
N ALA A 98 -5.55 4.03 8.95
CA ALA A 98 -4.89 3.50 10.14
C ALA A 98 -5.86 3.46 11.32
N SER A 99 -6.59 4.55 11.55
CA SER A 99 -7.54 4.65 12.67
C SER A 99 -8.67 3.62 12.58
N ARG A 100 -9.24 3.42 11.39
CA ARG A 100 -10.30 2.40 11.16
C ARG A 100 -9.79 0.98 11.29
N THR A 101 -8.59 0.72 10.79
CA THR A 101 -7.98 -0.60 10.89
C THR A 101 -7.71 -0.95 12.36
N LEU A 102 -7.19 0.00 13.14
CA LEU A 102 -6.95 -0.18 14.57
C LEU A 102 -8.25 -0.36 15.36
N ALA A 103 -9.29 0.41 15.04
CA ALA A 103 -10.61 0.26 15.66
C ALA A 103 -11.25 -1.10 15.35
N ALA A 104 -11.18 -1.56 14.10
CA ALA A 104 -11.69 -2.87 13.69
C ALA A 104 -10.97 -4.02 14.39
N LEU A 105 -9.65 -3.91 14.61
CA LEU A 105 -8.90 -4.87 15.41
C LEU A 105 -9.37 -4.87 16.88
N ALA A 106 -9.61 -3.69 17.45
CA ALA A 106 -10.04 -3.56 18.84
C ALA A 106 -11.46 -4.12 19.06
N GLU A 107 -12.37 -3.92 18.11
CA GLU A 107 -13.72 -4.51 18.12
C GLU A 107 -13.70 -6.04 18.11
N GLN A 108 -12.74 -6.63 17.39
CA GLN A 108 -12.53 -8.08 17.36
C GLN A 108 -11.71 -8.61 18.56
N SER A 109 -11.49 -7.81 19.59
CA SER A 109 -10.63 -8.14 20.75
C SER A 109 -9.17 -8.48 20.39
N LEU A 110 -8.69 -8.02 19.22
CA LEU A 110 -7.32 -8.18 18.73
C LEU A 110 -6.43 -6.97 19.08
N ALA A 111 -7.00 -5.87 19.57
CA ALA A 111 -6.29 -4.69 20.05
C ALA A 111 -6.90 -4.18 21.36
N PRO A 112 -6.20 -3.35 22.16
CA PRO A 112 -6.72 -2.84 23.43
C PRO A 112 -8.09 -2.17 23.25
N LYS A 113 -9.04 -2.51 24.13
CA LYS A 113 -10.45 -2.05 24.04
C LYS A 113 -10.60 -0.52 23.98
N VAL A 114 -9.62 0.23 24.46
CA VAL A 114 -9.59 1.70 24.38
C VAL A 114 -9.69 2.17 22.92
N PHE A 115 -9.09 1.45 21.98
CA PHE A 115 -9.16 1.79 20.54
C PHE A 115 -10.49 1.44 19.88
N ALA A 116 -11.35 0.65 20.53
CA ALA A 116 -12.69 0.33 20.04
C ALA A 116 -13.70 1.46 20.29
N TYR A 117 -13.31 2.53 20.99
CA TYR A 117 -14.18 3.66 21.24
C TYR A 117 -14.52 4.42 19.95
N ILE A 118 -15.82 4.49 19.62
CA ILE A 118 -16.37 5.23 18.49
C ILE A 118 -17.21 6.39 19.05
N ASP A 119 -16.91 7.61 18.61
CA ASP A 119 -17.66 8.82 18.95
C ASP A 119 -19.08 8.80 18.32
N ARG A 120 -19.98 9.65 18.80
CA ARG A 120 -21.36 9.82 18.31
C ARG A 120 -21.45 10.07 16.81
N THR A 121 -20.39 10.63 16.23
CA THR A 121 -20.27 10.91 14.79
C THR A 121 -19.71 9.74 13.97
N GLY A 122 -19.49 8.56 14.58
CA GLY A 122 -18.96 7.37 13.91
C GLY A 122 -17.44 7.35 13.75
N ARG A 123 -16.70 8.18 14.50
CA ARG A 123 -15.24 8.36 14.35
C ARG A 123 -14.49 7.61 15.47
N PRO A 124 -13.48 6.80 15.16
CA PRO A 124 -12.65 6.14 16.18
C PRO A 124 -11.66 7.14 16.80
N LEU A 125 -12.14 7.98 17.73
CA LEU A 125 -11.43 9.16 18.22
C LEU A 125 -10.07 8.81 18.86
N VAL A 126 -10.03 7.78 19.70
CA VAL A 126 -8.79 7.35 20.37
C VAL A 126 -7.75 6.90 19.34
N ALA A 127 -8.17 6.14 18.33
CA ALA A 127 -7.27 5.69 17.27
C ALA A 127 -6.75 6.86 16.43
N ILE A 128 -7.60 7.86 16.13
CA ILE A 128 -7.20 9.08 15.43
C ILE A 128 -6.17 9.86 16.25
N ILE A 129 -6.39 10.04 17.55
CA ILE A 129 -5.43 10.73 18.44
C ILE A 129 -4.10 9.98 18.46
N CYS A 130 -4.12 8.66 18.59
CA CYS A 130 -2.90 7.85 18.54
C CYS A 130 -2.14 8.01 17.22
N CYS A 131 -2.83 8.00 16.07
CA CYS A 131 -2.23 8.29 14.78
C CYS A 131 -1.66 9.72 14.71
N GLY A 132 -2.38 10.70 15.27
CA GLY A 132 -1.93 12.09 15.34
C GLY A 132 -0.68 12.30 16.19
N LEU A 133 -0.56 11.57 17.31
CA LEU A 133 0.64 11.58 18.15
C LEU A 133 1.87 11.06 17.40
N LEU A 134 1.72 10.00 16.59
CA LEU A 134 2.79 9.55 15.69
C LEU A 134 3.09 10.59 14.60
N GLY A 135 2.06 11.32 14.15
CA GLY A 135 2.21 12.45 13.23
C GLY A 135 3.07 13.59 13.78
N LEU A 136 3.20 13.74 15.11
CA LEU A 136 4.10 14.72 15.72
C LEU A 136 5.58 14.47 15.37
N LEU A 137 5.93 13.26 14.90
CA LEU A 137 7.25 13.01 14.34
C LEU A 137 7.56 13.92 13.14
N ALA A 138 6.56 14.50 12.47
CA ALA A 138 6.79 15.50 11.43
C ALA A 138 7.56 16.74 11.95
N PHE A 139 7.46 17.08 13.25
CA PHE A 139 8.22 18.18 13.84
C PHE A 139 9.74 17.95 13.84
N THR A 140 10.20 16.71 13.63
CA THR A 140 11.64 16.44 13.46
C THR A 140 12.20 17.03 12.16
N ALA A 141 11.35 17.54 11.26
CA ALA A 141 11.79 18.30 10.08
C ALA A 141 12.65 19.52 10.45
N ASN A 142 12.43 20.15 11.61
CA ASN A 142 13.24 21.28 12.08
C ASN A 142 14.54 20.85 12.80
N SER A 143 14.84 19.56 12.84
CA SER A 143 16.05 19.05 13.50
C SER A 143 17.26 19.03 12.57
N LYS A 144 18.47 19.10 13.15
CA LYS A 144 19.73 18.96 12.41
C LYS A 144 19.91 17.58 11.74
N ILE A 145 19.12 16.59 12.16
CA ILE A 145 19.17 15.19 11.70
C ILE A 145 17.89 14.76 10.95
N HIS A 146 17.14 15.72 10.40
CA HIS A 146 15.84 15.46 9.75
C HIS A 146 15.94 14.43 8.60
N ASN A 147 16.98 14.51 7.77
CA ASN A 147 17.21 13.59 6.66
C ASN A 147 17.34 12.15 7.14
N GLU A 148 18.11 11.94 8.21
CA GLU A 148 18.29 10.61 8.77
C GLU A 148 16.97 10.06 9.30
N ILE A 149 16.23 10.83 10.10
CA ILE A 149 14.94 10.40 10.66
C ILE A 149 13.94 10.09 9.54
N PHE A 150 13.87 10.94 8.52
CA PHE A 150 13.03 10.71 7.36
C PHE A 150 13.35 9.39 6.67
N ASN A 151 14.64 9.07 6.49
CA ASN A 151 15.08 7.82 5.85
C ASN A 151 14.68 6.59 6.64
N TRP A 152 14.79 6.64 7.97
CA TRP A 152 14.32 5.57 8.85
C TRP A 152 12.80 5.37 8.74
N LEU A 153 12.02 6.45 8.76
CA LEU A 153 10.57 6.39 8.60
C LEU A 153 10.18 5.84 7.21
N LEU A 154 10.87 6.27 6.16
CA LEU A 154 10.67 5.82 4.79
C LEU A 154 10.97 4.32 4.65
N ALA A 155 12.09 3.85 5.21
CA ALA A 155 12.48 2.44 5.20
C ALA A 155 11.45 1.56 5.93
N ILE A 156 11.00 1.99 7.12
CA ILE A 156 9.95 1.30 7.89
C ILE A 156 8.63 1.25 7.13
N SER A 157 8.22 2.37 6.52
CA SER A 157 6.98 2.43 5.73
C SER A 157 7.05 1.54 4.47
N GLY A 158 8.16 1.59 3.74
CA GLY A 158 8.36 0.80 2.52
C GLY A 158 8.35 -0.70 2.81
N LEU A 159 9.14 -1.14 3.80
CA LEU A 159 9.25 -2.56 4.11
C LEU A 159 7.97 -3.10 4.76
N SER A 160 7.29 -2.34 5.63
CA SER A 160 5.99 -2.74 6.20
C SER A 160 4.90 -2.91 5.14
N THR A 161 4.95 -2.10 4.08
CA THR A 161 4.04 -2.23 2.94
C THR A 161 4.24 -3.57 2.22
N LEU A 162 5.49 -4.01 2.02
CA LEU A 162 5.78 -5.33 1.41
C LEU A 162 5.21 -6.50 2.22
N PHE A 163 5.36 -6.47 3.54
CA PHE A 163 4.76 -7.47 4.42
C PHE A 163 3.23 -7.43 4.40
N THR A 164 2.63 -6.24 4.35
CA THR A 164 1.18 -6.06 4.26
C THR A 164 0.62 -6.70 2.98
N TRP A 165 1.22 -6.42 1.82
CA TRP A 165 0.79 -7.01 0.55
C TRP A 165 1.03 -8.52 0.49
N SER A 166 2.16 -8.99 1.04
CA SER A 166 2.45 -10.41 1.16
C SER A 166 1.40 -11.14 2.01
N SER A 167 1.03 -10.56 3.15
CA SER A 167 -0.04 -11.06 4.02
C SER A 167 -1.39 -11.11 3.29
N ILE A 168 -1.76 -10.05 2.55
CA ILE A 168 -2.98 -10.04 1.74
C ILE A 168 -2.97 -11.16 0.69
N CYS A 169 -1.84 -11.39 0.01
CA CYS A 169 -1.71 -12.47 -0.97
C CYS A 169 -1.89 -13.85 -0.35
N ILE A 170 -1.25 -14.10 0.80
CA ILE A 170 -1.39 -15.35 1.55
C ILE A 170 -2.84 -15.54 1.99
N CYS A 171 -3.47 -14.51 2.57
CA CYS A 171 -4.88 -14.53 2.95
C CYS A 171 -5.78 -14.86 1.76
N HIS A 172 -5.54 -14.28 0.60
CA HIS A 172 -6.32 -14.57 -0.61
C HIS A 172 -6.14 -16.03 -1.08
N ILE A 173 -4.90 -16.57 -1.08
CA ILE A 173 -4.65 -17.97 -1.44
C ILE A 173 -5.37 -18.92 -0.47
N ARG A 174 -5.27 -18.67 0.83
CA ARG A 174 -5.92 -19.51 1.86
C ARG A 174 -7.44 -19.40 1.81
N PHE A 175 -7.98 -18.20 1.63
CA PHE A 175 -9.42 -17.98 1.42
C PHE A 175 -9.93 -18.78 0.22
N ARG A 176 -9.21 -18.77 -0.90
CA ARG A 176 -9.60 -19.49 -2.11
C ARG A 176 -9.53 -21.01 -1.94
N ARG A 177 -8.60 -21.51 -1.12
CA ARG A 177 -8.51 -22.92 -0.76
C ARG A 177 -9.66 -23.34 0.17
N ALA A 178 -9.95 -22.55 1.20
CA ALA A 178 -11.09 -22.76 2.08
C ALA A 178 -12.41 -22.76 1.29
N TRP A 179 -12.58 -21.78 0.39
CA TRP A 179 -13.76 -21.66 -0.48
C TRP A 179 -14.04 -22.94 -1.28
N ARG A 180 -13.00 -23.52 -1.86
CA ARG A 180 -13.09 -24.77 -2.62
C ARG A 180 -13.39 -25.97 -1.72
N LEU A 181 -12.80 -26.02 -0.52
CA LEU A 181 -13.01 -27.10 0.44
C LEU A 181 -14.43 -27.10 1.03
N SER A 182 -15.05 -25.94 1.17
CA SER A 182 -16.45 -25.80 1.59
C SER A 182 -17.47 -26.11 0.48
N GLY A 183 -17.03 -26.54 -0.71
CA GLY A 183 -17.90 -26.93 -1.83
C GLY A 183 -18.48 -25.77 -2.63
N TYR A 184 -18.05 -24.53 -2.40
CA TYR A 184 -18.55 -23.36 -3.12
C TYR A 184 -17.87 -23.15 -4.48
N ASN A 185 -18.63 -22.64 -5.45
CA ASN A 185 -18.11 -22.30 -6.77
C ASN A 185 -17.57 -20.86 -6.80
N VAL A 186 -16.60 -20.59 -7.66
CA VAL A 186 -15.95 -19.29 -7.82
C VAL A 186 -16.91 -18.22 -8.32
N SER A 187 -17.93 -18.62 -9.09
CA SER A 187 -19.01 -17.78 -9.61
C SER A 187 -19.88 -17.15 -8.52
N GLN A 188 -19.93 -17.76 -7.33
CA GLN A 188 -20.70 -17.26 -6.19
C GLN A 188 -20.03 -16.07 -5.49
N LEU A 189 -18.79 -15.72 -5.85
CA LEU A 189 -18.11 -14.56 -5.29
C LEU A 189 -18.61 -13.26 -5.93
N ALA A 190 -18.95 -12.28 -5.09
CA ALA A 190 -19.36 -10.95 -5.55
C ALA A 190 -18.30 -10.24 -6.40
N PHE A 191 -17.02 -10.52 -6.13
CA PHE A 191 -15.89 -10.04 -6.91
C PHE A 191 -14.90 -11.17 -7.16
N ARG A 192 -14.45 -11.28 -8.42
CA ARG A 192 -13.45 -12.24 -8.86
C ARG A 192 -12.23 -11.50 -9.38
N SER A 193 -11.06 -11.82 -8.83
CA SER A 193 -9.78 -11.37 -9.39
C SER A 193 -9.63 -11.87 -10.82
N GLN A 194 -9.23 -10.99 -11.75
CA GLN A 194 -9.07 -11.30 -13.17
C GLN A 194 -8.05 -12.43 -13.41
N VAL A 195 -6.90 -12.36 -12.72
CA VAL A 195 -5.81 -13.35 -12.83
C VAL A 195 -6.01 -14.52 -11.84
N GLY A 196 -6.93 -14.38 -10.90
CA GLY A 196 -7.24 -15.41 -9.90
C GLY A 196 -6.11 -15.64 -8.91
N VAL A 197 -5.95 -16.91 -8.48
CA VAL A 197 -4.98 -17.30 -7.43
C VAL A 197 -3.54 -17.24 -7.95
N TRP A 198 -3.34 -17.47 -9.25
CA TRP A 198 -2.03 -17.38 -9.90
C TRP A 198 -1.40 -16.00 -9.73
N GLY A 199 -2.18 -14.93 -9.88
CA GLY A 199 -1.71 -13.56 -9.65
C GLY A 199 -1.18 -13.36 -8.24
N SER A 200 -1.79 -13.99 -7.23
CA SER A 200 -1.32 -13.92 -5.84
C SER A 200 -0.02 -14.70 -5.62
N TRP A 201 0.18 -15.83 -6.29
CA TRP A 201 1.45 -16.56 -6.22
C TRP A 201 2.59 -15.78 -6.89
N VAL A 202 2.34 -15.20 -8.06
CA VAL A 202 3.32 -14.36 -8.76
C VAL A 202 3.67 -13.12 -7.93
N ALA A 203 2.67 -12.43 -7.37
CA ALA A 203 2.89 -11.29 -6.49
C ALA A 203 3.68 -11.68 -5.24
N LEU A 204 3.34 -12.80 -4.60
CA LEU A 204 4.06 -13.29 -3.42
C LEU A 204 5.52 -13.63 -3.74
N ALA A 205 5.78 -14.26 -4.89
CA ALA A 205 7.13 -14.50 -5.37
C ALA A 205 7.89 -13.20 -5.63
N ALA A 206 7.25 -12.22 -6.29
CA ALA A 206 7.85 -10.92 -6.55
C ALA A 206 8.21 -10.15 -5.26
N TYR A 207 7.30 -10.11 -4.28
CA TYR A 207 7.58 -9.50 -2.98
C TYR A 207 8.69 -10.25 -2.22
N GLY A 208 8.71 -11.59 -2.29
CA GLY A 208 9.80 -12.40 -1.75
C GLY A 208 11.15 -12.08 -2.39
N THR A 209 11.20 -11.96 -3.71
CA THR A 209 12.41 -11.55 -4.43
C THR A 209 12.86 -10.16 -4.02
N VAL A 210 11.94 -9.18 -3.90
CA VAL A 210 12.28 -7.83 -3.43
C VAL A 210 12.85 -7.87 -2.02
N LEU A 211 12.31 -8.69 -1.11
CA LEU A 211 12.86 -8.84 0.24
C LEU A 211 14.29 -9.42 0.23
N VAL A 212 14.55 -10.43 -0.61
CA VAL A 212 15.90 -11.01 -0.76
C VAL A 212 16.87 -9.98 -1.32
N LEU A 213 16.46 -9.22 -2.35
CA LEU A 213 17.26 -8.15 -2.93
C LEU A 213 17.50 -7.01 -1.92
N GLN A 214 16.52 -6.70 -1.07
CA GLN A 214 16.68 -5.71 -0.01
C GLN A 214 17.74 -6.15 1.01
N ILE A 215 17.72 -7.42 1.42
CA ILE A 215 18.74 -7.98 2.32
C ILE A 215 20.10 -7.98 1.64
N TRP A 216 20.16 -8.30 0.34
CA TRP A 216 21.39 -8.25 -0.44
C TRP A 216 21.99 -6.83 -0.46
N VAL A 217 21.18 -5.81 -0.78
CA VAL A 217 21.61 -4.40 -0.80
C VAL A 217 21.97 -3.91 0.61
N ALA A 218 21.33 -4.42 1.65
CA ALA A 218 21.67 -4.10 3.03
C ALA A 218 23.06 -4.64 3.43
N ILE A 219 23.44 -5.83 2.96
CA ILE A 219 24.74 -6.47 3.23
C ILE A 219 25.83 -5.86 2.35
N SER A 220 25.54 -5.69 1.06
CA SER A 220 26.45 -5.17 0.05
C SER A 220 25.81 -3.95 -0.63
N PRO A 221 25.90 -2.75 -0.01
CA PRO A 221 25.32 -1.54 -0.59
C PRO A 221 26.00 -1.22 -1.91
N ILE A 222 25.20 -0.90 -2.92
CA ILE A 222 25.68 -0.48 -4.24
C ILE A 222 26.29 0.91 -4.07
N GLN A 223 27.58 1.04 -4.37
CA GLN A 223 28.30 2.31 -4.31
C GLN A 223 28.29 2.97 -5.69
N PRO A 224 27.95 4.26 -5.79
CA PRO A 224 28.17 5.03 -7.02
C PRO A 224 29.65 5.01 -7.41
N GLU A 225 29.95 4.94 -8.70
CA GLU A 225 31.32 5.05 -9.19
C GLU A 225 31.92 6.41 -8.79
N GLY A 226 33.09 6.40 -8.12
CA GLY A 226 33.83 7.61 -7.75
C GLY A 226 33.66 8.11 -6.32
N GLU A 227 32.89 7.43 -5.47
CA GLU A 227 32.84 7.72 -4.02
C GLU A 227 33.73 6.77 -3.21
N ASP A 228 34.35 7.28 -2.16
CA ASP A 228 35.13 6.47 -1.22
C ASP A 228 34.28 5.34 -0.63
N PRO A 229 34.85 4.14 -0.43
CA PRO A 229 34.11 3.04 0.13
C PRO A 229 33.60 3.41 1.53
N LEU A 230 32.27 3.36 1.71
CA LEU A 230 31.57 3.53 3.00
C LEU A 230 32.40 2.95 4.16
N THR A 231 32.62 3.78 5.18
CA THR A 231 33.37 3.41 6.37
C THR A 231 32.64 2.27 7.09
N THR A 232 33.35 1.40 7.82
CA THR A 232 32.74 0.27 8.55
C THR A 232 31.50 0.67 9.37
N PRO A 233 31.48 1.78 10.14
CA PRO A 233 30.30 2.21 10.88
C PRO A 233 29.10 2.60 10.00
N GLU A 234 29.35 3.18 8.82
CA GLU A 234 28.29 3.61 7.90
C GLU A 234 27.63 2.42 7.22
N ARG A 235 28.40 1.37 6.91
CA ARG A 235 27.86 0.09 6.42
C ARG A 235 26.96 -0.56 7.46
N PHE A 236 27.38 -0.57 8.73
CA PHE A 236 26.55 -1.08 9.82
C PHE A 236 25.24 -0.28 9.95
N LYS A 237 25.31 1.06 9.93
CA LYS A 237 24.13 1.92 9.98
C LYS A 237 23.16 1.65 8.82
N ASN A 238 23.67 1.52 7.59
CA ASN A 238 22.86 1.21 6.41
C ASN A 238 22.21 -0.18 6.53
N PHE A 239 22.96 -1.18 6.96
CA PHE A 239 22.43 -2.53 7.21
C PHE A 239 21.23 -2.49 8.16
N PHE A 240 21.35 -1.81 9.31
CA PHE A 240 20.24 -1.65 10.23
C PHE A 240 19.10 -0.83 9.62
N LEU A 241 19.40 0.26 8.89
CA LEU A 241 18.37 1.07 8.23
C LEU A 241 17.47 0.24 7.32
N GLN A 242 18.05 -0.65 6.52
CA GLN A 242 17.32 -1.45 5.55
C GLN A 242 16.64 -2.69 6.14
N ILE A 243 17.18 -3.25 7.23
CA ILE A 243 16.69 -4.50 7.82
C ILE A 243 15.84 -4.30 9.07
N LEU A 244 15.98 -3.19 9.81
CA LEU A 244 15.35 -2.98 11.13
C LEU A 244 13.83 -3.19 11.14
N THR A 245 13.14 -2.95 10.02
CA THR A 245 11.70 -3.18 9.95
C THR A 245 11.32 -4.66 10.06
N ILE A 246 12.19 -5.59 9.63
CA ILE A 246 11.96 -7.04 9.73
C ILE A 246 11.81 -7.47 11.20
N PRO A 247 12.79 -7.26 12.10
CA PRO A 247 12.65 -7.62 13.50
C PRO A 247 11.54 -6.82 14.20
N ILE A 248 11.28 -5.56 13.82
CA ILE A 248 10.13 -4.80 14.33
C ILE A 248 8.82 -5.53 14.02
N ILE A 249 8.61 -5.96 12.77
CA ILE A 249 7.39 -6.67 12.37
C ILE A 249 7.28 -8.00 13.11
N PHE A 250 8.36 -8.76 13.23
CA PHE A 250 8.36 -10.00 14.01
C PHE A 250 8.05 -9.74 15.48
N LEU A 251 8.62 -8.70 16.08
CA LEU A 251 8.34 -8.30 17.46
C LEU A 251 6.85 -7.99 17.64
N PHE A 252 6.26 -7.17 16.76
CA PHE A 252 4.82 -6.87 16.79
C PHE A 252 3.98 -8.14 16.58
N TYR A 253 4.35 -9.00 15.63
CA TYR A 253 3.64 -10.25 15.35
C TYR A 253 3.67 -11.20 16.56
N PHE A 254 4.84 -11.45 17.15
CA PHE A 254 4.98 -12.34 18.29
C PHE A 254 4.29 -11.76 19.52
N THR A 255 4.47 -10.47 19.82
CA THR A 255 3.81 -9.79 20.95
C THR A 255 2.30 -9.89 20.83
N HIS A 256 1.75 -9.60 19.65
CA HIS A 256 0.31 -9.72 19.39
C HIS A 256 -0.15 -11.19 19.53
N LYS A 257 0.61 -12.13 18.97
CA LYS A 257 0.27 -13.56 19.03
C LYS A 257 0.28 -14.10 20.46
N THR A 258 1.25 -13.72 21.29
CA THR A 258 1.32 -14.13 22.70
C THR A 258 0.27 -13.44 23.55
N TRP A 259 -0.06 -12.17 23.26
CA TRP A 259 -1.05 -11.42 24.02
C TRP A 259 -2.48 -11.89 23.76
N VAL A 260 -2.84 -12.15 22.50
CA VAL A 260 -4.20 -12.56 22.10
C VAL A 260 -4.36 -14.08 22.08
N GLY A 261 -3.27 -14.85 22.00
CA GLY A 261 -3.30 -16.30 21.96
C GLY A 261 -3.92 -16.87 20.67
N THR A 262 -3.79 -16.16 19.54
CA THR A 262 -4.40 -16.57 18.27
C THR A 262 -3.79 -17.87 17.74
N LYS A 263 -4.66 -18.79 17.29
CA LYS A 263 -4.25 -20.07 16.66
C LYS A 263 -4.34 -19.96 15.15
N VAL A 264 -3.38 -20.53 14.44
CA VAL A 264 -3.43 -20.63 12.97
C VAL A 264 -4.49 -21.69 12.61
N VAL A 265 -5.65 -21.22 12.15
CA VAL A 265 -6.77 -22.06 11.72
C VAL A 265 -6.36 -22.86 10.48
N ARG A 266 -6.77 -24.13 10.37
CA ARG A 266 -6.53 -24.95 9.18
C ARG A 266 -7.49 -24.56 8.07
N ASP A 267 -7.10 -24.73 6.80
CA ASP A 267 -7.90 -24.27 5.66
C ASP A 267 -9.32 -24.86 5.61
N LYS A 268 -9.56 -26.04 6.21
CA LYS A 268 -10.88 -26.68 6.28
C LYS A 268 -11.80 -26.07 7.34
N ASP A 269 -11.21 -25.49 8.39
CA ASP A 269 -11.92 -24.99 9.57
C ASP A 269 -12.12 -23.46 9.50
N ILE A 270 -11.71 -22.83 8.39
CA ILE A 270 -11.92 -21.39 8.17
C ILE A 270 -13.41 -21.15 7.98
N ASP A 271 -14.00 -20.37 8.89
CA ASP A 271 -15.38 -19.92 8.76
C ASP A 271 -15.49 -18.90 7.62
N ILE A 272 -16.29 -19.25 6.61
CA ILE A 272 -16.55 -18.41 5.44
C ILE A 272 -18.00 -17.91 5.41
N ASN A 273 -18.83 -18.33 6.37
CA ASN A 273 -20.28 -18.11 6.35
C ASN A 273 -20.72 -17.01 7.30
N THR A 274 -20.09 -16.88 8.47
CA THR A 274 -20.44 -15.84 9.44
C THR A 274 -20.15 -14.43 8.91
N GLY A 275 -21.07 -13.49 9.13
CA GLY A 275 -20.91 -12.07 8.76
C GLY A 275 -21.04 -11.78 7.26
N ARG A 276 -21.51 -12.74 6.46
CA ARG A 276 -21.70 -12.52 5.02
C ARG A 276 -22.88 -11.62 4.70
N ARG A 277 -22.59 -10.46 4.11
CA ARG A 277 -23.60 -9.52 3.63
C ARG A 277 -24.38 -10.01 2.39
N TYR A 278 -23.83 -10.95 1.61
CA TYR A 278 -24.42 -11.41 0.35
C TYR A 278 -24.39 -12.95 0.25
N LEU A 279 -25.46 -13.61 0.69
CA LEU A 279 -25.58 -15.09 0.65
C LEU A 279 -26.22 -15.60 -0.66
N HIS A 280 -27.03 -14.79 -1.34
CA HIS A 280 -27.80 -15.20 -2.52
C HIS A 280 -27.82 -14.09 -3.58
N VAL A 281 -26.86 -14.09 -4.51
CA VAL A 281 -26.90 -13.19 -5.68
C VAL A 281 -26.36 -13.88 -6.94
N TRP A 282 -26.65 -15.19 -7.08
CA TRP A 282 -26.44 -15.86 -8.35
C TRP A 282 -27.66 -15.56 -9.24
N ASN A 283 -27.63 -14.41 -9.90
CA ASN A 283 -28.60 -14.12 -10.97
C ASN A 283 -28.07 -14.76 -12.25
N GLU A 284 -28.50 -15.99 -12.52
CA GLU A 284 -28.23 -16.66 -13.80
C GLU A 284 -28.62 -15.76 -14.98
N GLU A 285 -29.67 -14.97 -14.83
CA GLU A 285 -30.14 -13.98 -15.81
C GLU A 285 -29.09 -12.88 -16.12
N GLU A 286 -28.38 -12.35 -15.11
CA GLU A 286 -27.32 -11.35 -15.34
C GLU A 286 -26.13 -11.97 -16.08
N GLU A 287 -25.79 -13.22 -15.77
CA GLU A 287 -24.69 -13.94 -16.41
C GLU A 287 -25.03 -14.30 -17.86
N GLN A 288 -26.26 -14.76 -18.11
CA GLN A 288 -26.77 -15.01 -19.46
C GLN A 288 -26.87 -13.72 -20.28
N ALA A 289 -27.31 -12.61 -19.68
CA ALA A 289 -27.33 -11.31 -20.34
C ALA A 289 -25.91 -10.83 -20.72
N ARG A 290 -24.91 -11.04 -19.85
CA ARG A 290 -23.50 -10.75 -20.16
C ARG A 290 -22.95 -11.63 -21.29
N LYS A 291 -23.37 -12.89 -21.36
CA LYS A 291 -23.05 -13.81 -22.47
C LYS A 291 -23.75 -13.44 -23.79
N LYS A 292 -24.70 -12.51 -23.79
CA LYS A 292 -25.30 -11.95 -25.01
C LYS A 292 -24.64 -10.64 -25.46
N TRP A 293 -23.70 -10.10 -24.70
CA TRP A 293 -23.03 -8.85 -25.08
C TRP A 293 -22.12 -9.02 -26.29
N PRO A 294 -22.00 -8.00 -27.15
CA PRO A 294 -21.03 -7.98 -28.24
C PRO A 294 -19.60 -8.02 -27.70
N LEU A 295 -18.67 -8.56 -28.51
CA LEU A 295 -17.27 -8.77 -28.14
C LEU A 295 -16.60 -7.50 -27.59
N TRP A 296 -16.82 -6.33 -28.20
CA TRP A 296 -16.27 -5.06 -27.72
C TRP A 296 -16.70 -4.72 -26.29
N LYS A 297 -17.98 -4.95 -25.96
CA LYS A 297 -18.53 -4.67 -24.63
C LYS A 297 -18.03 -5.66 -23.59
N ARG A 298 -17.77 -6.92 -23.99
CA ARG A 298 -17.13 -7.91 -23.11
C ARG A 298 -15.67 -7.60 -22.84
N VAL A 299 -14.92 -7.20 -23.86
CA VAL A 299 -13.52 -6.79 -23.72
C VAL A 299 -13.43 -5.53 -22.87
N TYR A 300 -14.26 -4.53 -23.15
CA TYR A 300 -14.36 -3.31 -22.34
C TYR A 300 -14.72 -3.64 -20.88
N ASN A 301 -15.77 -4.43 -20.62
CA ASN A 301 -16.13 -4.80 -19.26
C ASN A 301 -15.16 -5.82 -18.62
N TYR A 302 -14.24 -6.43 -19.38
CA TYR A 302 -13.16 -7.21 -18.80
C TYR A 302 -12.06 -6.26 -18.34
N LEU A 303 -11.64 -5.31 -19.18
CA LEU A 303 -10.53 -4.38 -18.93
C LEU A 303 -10.88 -3.18 -18.02
N CYS A 304 -12.08 -2.62 -18.18
CA CYS A 304 -12.67 -1.49 -17.45
C CYS A 304 -13.82 -1.94 -16.52
#